data_AF-A0A968ZZ54-F1
#
_entry.id   AF-A0A968ZZ54-F1
#
_cell.length_a   1.000
_cell.length_b   1.000
_cell.length_c   1.000
_cell.angle_alpha   90.00
_cell.angle_beta   90.00
_cell.angle_gamma   90.00
#
_symmetry.space_group_name_H-M   'P 1'
#
loop_
_entity.id
_entity.type
_entity.pdbx_description
1 polymer ?
#
loop_
_entity_poly.entity_id
_entity_poly.type
_entity_poly.pdbx_seq_one_letter_code
_entity_poly.pdbx_strand_id
1 'polypeptide(L)'
;MGGYRHGFQGWGWEDQDLLIRTQLLGYSVAALGKVTHLSHADTQRNAFSQQMPQQTPQQSRDRNILFCLAGLAQGRLQGDLPSAQSLSNTRMQSAAPISVHYQPQPDHAPNLDYSLPRSPQPPD
;
A
#
# COMPACT_ATOMS: atom_id res chain seq x y z
N MET A 1 -8.29 11.70 -5.55
CA MET A 1 -6.95 11.07 -5.36
C MET A 1 -6.30 10.56 -6.64
N GLY A 2 -7.04 10.14 -7.68
CA GLY A 2 -6.45 9.68 -8.95
C GLY A 2 -5.72 8.33 -8.88
N GLY A 3 -5.89 7.56 -7.79
CA GLY A 3 -5.23 6.27 -7.61
C GLY A 3 -3.73 6.37 -7.28
N TYR A 4 -3.00 5.31 -7.63
CA TYR A 4 -1.56 5.19 -7.50
C TYR A 4 -0.82 5.96 -8.62
N ARG A 5 0.49 6.12 -8.46
CA ARG A 5 1.35 6.62 -9.54
C ARG A 5 1.90 5.48 -10.38
N HIS A 6 1.75 5.56 -11.69
CA HIS A 6 2.27 4.60 -12.67
C HIS A 6 3.81 4.50 -12.64
N GLY A 7 4.50 5.57 -12.22
CA GLY A 7 5.96 5.59 -12.13
C GLY A 7 6.56 4.71 -11.04
N PHE A 8 5.76 4.17 -10.10
CA PHE A 8 6.26 3.19 -9.15
C PHE A 8 6.50 1.85 -9.84
N GLN A 9 7.68 1.29 -9.62
CA GLN A 9 8.03 -0.04 -10.09
C GLN A 9 8.83 -0.76 -9.01
N GLY A 10 8.87 -2.08 -9.06
CA GLY A 10 9.54 -2.89 -8.05
C GLY A 10 8.84 -2.77 -6.69
N TRP A 11 9.63 -2.71 -5.62
CA TRP A 11 9.13 -2.81 -4.26
C TRP A 11 8.89 -1.46 -3.58
N GLY A 12 7.67 -1.28 -3.10
CA GLY A 12 7.33 -0.43 -1.96
C GLY A 12 7.21 1.08 -2.24
N TRP A 13 6.69 1.76 -1.21
CA TRP A 13 6.42 3.19 -1.10
C TRP A 13 5.11 3.69 -1.72
N GLU A 14 4.43 2.89 -2.52
CA GLU A 14 3.17 3.25 -3.18
C GLU A 14 2.04 3.62 -2.20
N ASP A 15 1.86 2.84 -1.14
CA ASP A 15 0.84 3.10 -0.12
C ASP A 15 1.17 4.34 0.71
N GLN A 16 2.46 4.57 0.98
CA GLN A 16 2.91 5.75 1.72
C GLN A 16 2.70 7.03 0.91
N ASP A 17 2.99 7.00 -0.39
CA ASP A 17 2.66 8.10 -1.30
C ASP A 17 1.16 8.41 -1.33
N LEU A 18 0.32 7.37 -1.42
CA LEU A 18 -1.12 7.52 -1.37
C LEU A 18 -1.56 8.18 -0.06
N LEU A 19 -1.07 7.71 1.08
CA LEU A 19 -1.38 8.25 2.40
C LEU A 19 -0.92 9.71 2.57
N ILE A 20 0.27 10.06 2.10
CA ILE A 20 0.75 11.45 2.17
C ILE A 20 -0.15 12.36 1.33
N ARG A 21 -0.50 11.93 0.11
CA ARG A 21 -1.39 12.72 -0.76
C ARG A 21 -2.80 12.84 -0.21
N THR A 22 -3.33 11.83 0.49
CA THR A 22 -4.67 11.92 1.09
C THR A 22 -4.67 12.99 2.18
N GLN A 23 -3.64 13.00 3.02
CA GLN A 23 -3.47 13.99 4.08
C GLN A 23 -3.32 15.40 3.51
N LEU A 24 -2.45 15.59 2.50
CA LEU A 24 -2.23 16.91 1.87
C LEU A 24 -3.48 17.46 1.18
N LEU A 25 -4.36 16.59 0.70
CA LEU A 25 -5.65 16.97 0.09
C LEU A 25 -6.78 17.13 1.12
N GLY A 26 -6.50 16.97 2.41
CA GLY A 26 -7.48 17.15 3.49
C GLY A 26 -8.48 16.00 3.61
N TYR A 27 -8.20 14.82 3.05
CA TYR A 27 -9.04 13.64 3.26
C TYR A 27 -8.84 13.07 4.66
N SER A 28 -9.93 12.58 5.24
CA SER A 28 -9.88 11.76 6.45
C SER A 28 -9.56 10.30 6.12
N VAL A 29 -8.84 9.63 7.01
CA VAL A 29 -8.58 8.20 6.95
C VAL A 29 -9.48 7.51 7.98
N ALA A 30 -10.22 6.51 7.54
CA ALA A 30 -11.08 5.70 8.39
C ALA A 30 -10.67 4.23 8.35
N ALA A 31 -10.73 3.55 9.50
CA ALA A 31 -10.57 2.10 9.57
C ALA A 31 -11.95 1.45 9.42
N LEU A 32 -12.08 0.50 8.49
CA LEU A 32 -13.36 -0.16 8.19
C LEU A 32 -13.53 -1.53 8.84
N GLY A 33 -12.46 -2.11 9.42
CA GLY A 33 -12.51 -3.44 10.02
C GLY A 33 -11.14 -3.96 10.40
N LYS A 34 -11.08 -5.26 10.69
CA LYS A 34 -9.85 -5.99 11.00
C LYS A 34 -9.64 -7.09 9.98
N VAL A 35 -8.39 -7.28 9.58
CA VAL A 35 -7.98 -8.33 8.64
C VAL A 35 -6.73 -9.02 9.17
N THR A 36 -6.59 -10.31 8.87
CA THR A 36 -5.35 -11.05 9.15
C THR A 36 -4.43 -10.92 7.94
N HIS A 37 -3.31 -10.21 8.13
CA HIS A 37 -2.28 -10.10 7.10
C HIS A 37 -1.44 -11.37 7.08
N LEU A 38 -1.52 -12.13 5.98
CA LEU A 38 -0.64 -13.27 5.74
C LEU A 38 0.66 -12.76 5.12
N SER A 39 1.66 -12.51 5.96
CA SER A 39 2.99 -12.13 5.49
C SER A 39 3.81 -13.36 5.11
N HIS A 40 4.66 -13.18 4.10
CA HIS A 40 5.68 -14.15 3.73
C HIS A 40 7.03 -13.70 4.29
N ALA A 41 7.95 -14.65 4.52
CA ALA A 41 9.33 -14.30 4.85
C ALA A 41 9.96 -13.49 3.71
N ASP A 42 10.91 -12.62 4.04
CA ASP A 42 11.62 -11.79 3.06
C ASP A 42 12.27 -12.61 1.95
N THR A 43 12.74 -13.81 2.28
CA THR A 43 13.33 -14.75 1.32
C THR A 43 12.34 -15.19 0.25
N GLN A 44 11.09 -15.47 0.63
CA GLN A 44 10.02 -15.85 -0.30
C GLN A 44 9.50 -14.63 -1.07
N ARG A 45 9.32 -13.51 -0.37
CA ARG A 45 8.85 -12.25 -0.95
C ARG A 45 9.81 -11.73 -2.01
N ASN A 46 11.11 -11.83 -1.75
CA ASN A 46 12.17 -11.37 -2.66
C ASN A 46 12.62 -12.43 -3.67
N ALA A 47 12.01 -13.63 -3.69
CA ALA A 47 12.36 -14.66 -4.67
C ALA A 47 12.14 -14.17 -6.10
N PHE A 48 11.09 -13.37 -6.34
CA PHE A 48 10.83 -12.72 -7.63
C PHE A 48 11.86 -11.64 -7.97
N SER A 49 12.52 -11.04 -6.98
CA SER A 49 13.59 -10.07 -7.22
C SER A 49 14.80 -10.70 -7.90
N GLN A 50 14.97 -12.03 -7.82
CA GLN A 50 15.98 -12.76 -8.59
C GLN A 50 15.70 -12.72 -10.11
N GLN A 51 14.46 -12.46 -10.52
CA GLN A 51 14.07 -12.29 -11.93
C GLN A 51 14.33 -10.86 -12.45
N MET A 52 14.54 -9.89 -11.55
CA MET A 52 15.03 -8.54 -11.88
C MET A 52 16.39 -8.28 -11.20
N PRO A 53 17.46 -8.97 -11.65
CA PRO A 53 18.75 -9.00 -10.95
C PRO A 53 19.45 -7.63 -10.85
N GLN A 54 18.95 -6.61 -11.53
CA GLN A 54 19.55 -5.27 -11.57
C GLN A 54 19.10 -4.37 -10.40
N GLN A 55 18.08 -4.74 -9.62
CA GLN A 55 17.61 -3.92 -8.50
C GLN A 55 17.20 -4.74 -7.27
N THR A 56 17.79 -4.41 -6.12
CA THR A 56 17.33 -4.95 -4.83
C THR A 56 16.01 -4.27 -4.42
N PRO A 57 15.19 -4.91 -3.56
CA PRO A 57 13.98 -4.30 -3.01
C PRO A 57 14.24 -2.94 -2.34
N GLN A 58 15.39 -2.79 -1.67
CA GLN A 58 15.80 -1.52 -1.07
C GLN A 58 16.04 -0.46 -2.15
N GLN A 59 16.77 -0.79 -3.22
CA GLN A 59 17.04 0.16 -4.30
C GLN A 59 15.77 0.61 -5.01
N SER A 60 14.82 -0.31 -5.28
CA SER A 60 13.54 0.07 -5.87
C SER A 60 12.72 0.97 -4.94
N ARG A 61 12.72 0.68 -3.64
CA ARG A 61 12.04 1.51 -2.63
C ARG A 61 12.63 2.90 -2.56
N ASP A 62 13.95 3.01 -2.46
CA ASP A 62 14.64 4.29 -2.35
C ASP A 62 14.42 5.15 -3.61
N ARG A 63 14.43 4.52 -4.79
CA ARG A 63 14.03 5.18 -6.05
C ARG A 63 12.57 5.67 -6.01
N ASN A 64 11.63 4.85 -5.51
CA ASN A 64 10.22 5.23 -5.40
C ASN A 64 10.02 6.38 -4.40
N ILE A 65 10.78 6.42 -3.30
CA ILE A 65 10.80 7.56 -2.36
C ILE A 65 11.20 8.84 -3.08
N LEU A 66 12.33 8.84 -3.79
CA LEU A 66 12.81 10.02 -4.52
C LEU A 66 11.82 10.47 -5.59
N PHE A 67 11.23 9.52 -6.32
CA PHE A 67 10.18 9.82 -7.31
C PHE A 67 8.94 10.45 -6.67
N CYS A 68 8.49 9.92 -5.53
CA CYS A 68 7.38 10.45 -4.75
C CYS A 68 7.64 11.91 -4.35
N LEU A 69 8.76 12.15 -3.66
CA LEU A 69 9.17 13.46 -3.14
C LEU A 69 9.33 14.50 -4.25
N ALA A 70 9.95 14.12 -5.38
CA ALA A 70 10.08 15.01 -6.53
C ALA A 70 8.71 15.45 -7.08
N GLY A 71 7.75 14.51 -7.16
CA GLY A 71 6.38 14.86 -7.59
C GLY A 71 5.65 15.74 -6.56
N LEU A 72 5.80 15.46 -5.27
CA LEU A 72 5.20 16.30 -4.21
C LEU A 72 5.77 17.72 -4.21
N ALA A 73 7.08 17.87 -4.39
CA ALA A 73 7.74 19.18 -4.51
C ALA A 73 7.21 19.99 -5.71
N GLN A 74 6.70 19.33 -6.75
CA GLN A 74 6.06 19.94 -7.91
C GLN A 74 4.54 20.12 -7.75
N GLY A 75 3.98 19.85 -6.57
CA GLY A 75 2.55 19.96 -6.30
C GLY A 75 1.70 18.84 -6.94
N ARG A 76 2.29 17.73 -7.38
CA ARG A 76 1.56 16.62 -7.99
C ARG A 76 0.88 15.76 -6.93
N LEU A 77 -0.37 16.08 -6.58
CA LEU A 77 -1.12 15.37 -5.54
C LEU A 77 -2.07 14.28 -6.08
N GLN A 78 -2.20 14.17 -7.41
CA GLN A 78 -3.04 13.15 -8.05
C GLN A 78 -2.20 11.99 -8.57
N GLY A 79 -2.75 10.77 -8.49
CA GLY A 79 -2.23 9.60 -9.18
C GLY A 79 -2.53 9.64 -10.68
N ASP A 80 -1.80 8.84 -11.44
CA ASP A 80 -1.86 8.73 -12.90
C ASP A 80 -1.94 7.29 -13.40
N LEU A 81 -2.11 6.32 -12.48
CA LEU A 81 -2.36 4.94 -12.86
C LEU A 81 -3.74 4.86 -13.56
N PRO A 82 -3.82 4.32 -14.80
CA PRO A 82 -5.07 4.23 -15.53
C PRO A 82 -6.12 3.49 -14.70
N SER A 83 -7.30 4.07 -14.54
CA SER A 83 -8.41 3.35 -13.93
C SER A 83 -8.78 2.15 -14.80
N ALA A 84 -9.23 1.05 -14.19
CA ALA A 84 -9.67 -0.14 -14.93
C ALA A 84 -10.78 0.17 -15.96
N GLN A 85 -11.56 1.23 -15.73
CA GLN A 85 -12.55 1.74 -16.69
C GLN A 85 -11.93 2.30 -17.99
N SER A 86 -10.68 2.77 -17.94
CA SER A 86 -9.92 3.18 -19.13
C SER A 86 -9.42 1.96 -19.94
N LEU A 87 -9.14 0.84 -19.26
CA LEU A 87 -8.67 -0.40 -19.89
C LEU A 87 -9.81 -1.23 -20.52
N SER A 88 -11.04 -1.12 -20.00
CA SER A 88 -12.20 -1.86 -20.51
C SER A 88 -12.65 -1.44 -21.91
N ASN A 89 -12.25 -0.26 -22.40
CA ASN A 89 -12.51 0.14 -23.79
C ASN A 89 -11.61 -0.58 -24.81
N THR A 90 -10.57 -1.30 -24.36
CA THR A 90 -9.57 -1.90 -25.26
C THR A 90 -9.56 -3.43 -25.21
N ARG A 91 -10.25 -4.09 -24.26
CA ARG A 91 -10.18 -5.56 -24.15
C ARG A 91 -11.37 -6.20 -23.44
N MET A 92 -12.57 -6.13 -24.02
CA MET A 92 -13.63 -7.09 -23.68
C MET A 92 -13.58 -8.28 -24.65
N GLN A 93 -12.62 -9.19 -24.44
CA GLN A 93 -12.82 -10.62 -24.72
C GLN A 93 -12.11 -11.44 -23.62
N SER A 94 -12.92 -12.27 -22.95
CA SER A 94 -12.59 -13.38 -22.04
C SER A 94 -11.85 -13.10 -20.72
N ALA A 95 -12.61 -12.92 -19.64
CA ALA A 95 -12.33 -13.57 -18.35
C ALA A 95 -13.61 -13.61 -17.51
N ALA A 96 -13.91 -14.76 -16.90
CA ALA A 96 -15.09 -14.98 -16.06
C ALA A 96 -15.03 -14.13 -14.77
N PRO A 97 -16.18 -13.65 -14.26
CA PRO A 97 -16.21 -12.81 -13.06
C PRO A 97 -15.85 -13.62 -11.80
N ILE A 98 -14.91 -13.09 -11.02
CA ILE A 98 -14.68 -13.54 -9.64
C ILE A 98 -15.68 -12.80 -8.75
N SER A 99 -16.64 -13.52 -8.18
CA SER A 99 -17.56 -12.99 -7.18
C SER A 99 -16.96 -13.11 -5.78
N VAL A 100 -16.81 -11.99 -5.07
CA VAL A 100 -16.44 -11.98 -3.65
C VAL A 100 -17.71 -11.74 -2.84
N HIS A 101 -18.19 -12.77 -2.14
CA HIS A 101 -19.29 -12.63 -1.20
C HIS A 101 -18.74 -12.19 0.16
N TYR A 102 -19.01 -10.95 0.54
CA TYR A 102 -18.77 -10.45 1.89
C TYR A 102 -20.00 -10.72 2.76
N GLN A 103 -19.84 -11.48 3.85
CA GLN A 103 -20.85 -11.57 4.91
C GLN A 103 -20.36 -10.74 6.11
N PRO A 104 -21.05 -9.65 6.48
CA PRO A 104 -20.74 -8.92 7.70
C PRO A 104 -21.04 -9.81 8.92
N GLN A 105 -20.04 -10.06 9.75
CA GLN A 105 -20.22 -10.68 11.06
C GLN A 105 -20.60 -9.61 12.08
N PRO A 106 -21.61 -9.87 12.94
CA PRO A 106 -21.98 -8.94 14.00
C PRO A 106 -20.93 -8.91 15.11
N ASP A 107 -20.56 -7.67 15.49
CA ASP A 107 -19.72 -7.21 16.58
C ASP A 107 -19.26 -8.26 17.62
N HIS A 108 -18.08 -8.82 17.40
CA HIS A 108 -17.22 -9.29 18.48
C HIS A 108 -16.14 -8.24 18.72
N ALA A 109 -16.34 -7.40 19.73
CA ALA A 109 -15.27 -6.56 20.27
C ALA A 109 -14.32 -7.46 21.10
N PRO A 110 -13.08 -7.71 20.67
CA PRO A 110 -12.11 -8.34 21.56
C PRO A 110 -11.68 -7.29 22.59
N ASN A 111 -11.74 -7.68 23.86
CA ASN A 111 -11.18 -6.96 24.98
C ASN A 111 -9.65 -7.02 24.86
N LEU A 112 -9.05 -6.08 24.12
CA LEU A 112 -7.61 -5.97 23.94
C LEU A 112 -7.09 -4.92 24.92
N ASP A 113 -6.43 -5.39 25.98
CA ASP A 113 -5.64 -4.56 26.88
C ASP A 113 -4.39 -4.06 26.14
N TYR A 114 -4.40 -2.78 25.77
CA TYR A 114 -3.28 -2.09 25.11
C TYR A 114 -2.32 -1.44 26.12
N SER A 115 -2.20 -1.97 27.33
CA SER A 115 -1.22 -1.50 28.30
C SER A 115 0.19 -1.61 27.71
N LEU A 116 0.80 -0.45 27.43
CA LEU A 116 2.19 -0.36 27.00
C LEU A 116 3.11 -0.91 28.12
N PRO A 117 4.18 -1.65 27.77
CA PRO A 117 5.16 -2.06 28.76
C PRO A 117 5.77 -0.82 29.43
N ARG A 118 5.81 -0.82 30.77
CA ARG A 118 6.43 0.26 31.54
C ARG A 118 7.92 0.35 31.16
N SER A 119 8.37 1.55 30.82
CA SER A 119 9.78 1.82 30.56
C SER A 119 10.63 1.40 31.76
N PRO A 120 11.82 0.81 31.53
CA PRO A 120 12.74 0.48 32.61
C PRO A 120 13.18 1.76 33.33
N GLN A 121 13.19 1.72 34.67
CA GLN A 121 13.74 2.81 35.46
C GLN A 121 15.27 2.78 35.42
N PRO A 122 15.94 3.95 35.46
CA PRO A 122 17.39 4.02 35.53
C PRO A 122 17.89 3.44 36.87
N PRO A 123 19.10 2.86 36.90
CA PRO A 123 19.72 2.40 38.13
C PRO A 123 20.13 3.59 39.03
N ASP A 124 20.04 3.38 40.35
CA ASP A 124 20.47 4.31 41.40
C ASP A 124 21.98 4.60 41.40
#